data_AF-A0A087DRM9-F1
#
_entry.id   AF-A0A087DRM9-F1
#
_cell.length_a   1.000
_cell.length_b   1.000
_cell.length_c   1.000
_cell.angle_alpha   90.00
_cell.angle_beta   90.00
_cell.angle_gamma   90.00
#
_symmetry.space_group_name_H-M   'P 1'
#
loop_
_entity.id
_entity.type
_entity.pdbx_description
1 polymer ?
#
loop_
_entity_poly.entity_id
_entity_poly.type
_entity_poly.pdbx_seq_one_letter_code
_entity_poly.pdbx_strand_id
1 'polypeptide(L)'
;MEKPLIDPVALAHEIAKEAVRQTAYAPRWVSLKQASAMLGGVDQKTLRKWARAGRIKMRQPSGYHGKLMVSVASIEEFDANAGTRRH
;
A
#
# COMPACT_ATOMS: atom_id res chain seq x y z
N MET A 1 25.25 31.52 -24.48
CA MET A 1 24.32 30.43 -24.10
C MET A 1 24.94 29.70 -22.92
N GLU A 2 24.58 30.09 -21.70
CA GLU A 2 25.05 29.42 -20.48
C GLU A 2 24.38 28.06 -20.38
N LYS A 3 25.17 26.99 -20.46
CA LYS A 3 24.72 25.63 -20.18
C LYS A 3 24.47 25.56 -18.67
N PRO A 4 23.26 25.19 -18.20
CA PRO A 4 23.08 24.98 -16.77
C PRO A 4 23.99 23.82 -16.37
N LEU A 5 24.95 24.10 -15.48
CA LEU A 5 25.82 23.10 -14.89
C LEU A 5 24.97 22.32 -13.89
N ILE A 6 24.23 21.32 -14.39
CA ILE A 6 23.43 20.44 -13.54
C ILE A 6 24.40 19.73 -12.61
N ASP A 7 24.32 20.03 -11.31
CA ASP A 7 25.06 19.33 -10.29
C ASP A 7 24.59 17.86 -10.28
N PRO A 8 25.43 16.91 -10.71
CA PRO A 8 25.03 15.51 -10.83
C PRO A 8 24.72 14.90 -9.46
N VAL A 9 25.28 15.42 -8.37
CA VAL A 9 25.03 14.95 -7.00
C VAL A 9 23.66 15.41 -6.52
N ALA A 10 23.30 16.68 -6.77
CA ALA A 10 21.98 17.20 -6.47
C ALA A 10 20.88 16.44 -7.24
N LEU A 11 21.12 16.15 -8.52
CA LEU A 11 20.22 15.35 -9.35
C LEU A 11 20.07 13.91 -8.82
N ALA A 12 21.17 13.26 -8.45
CA ALA A 12 21.14 11.92 -7.88
C ALA A 12 20.35 11.87 -6.55
N HIS A 13 20.49 12.90 -5.71
CA HIS A 13 19.72 13.02 -4.47
C HIS A 13 18.21 13.18 -4.71
N GLU A 14 17.80 13.98 -5.68
CA GLU A 14 16.37 14.11 -6.03
C GLU A 14 15.80 12.81 -6.60
N ILE A 15 16.56 12.11 -7.47
CA ILE A 15 16.17 10.79 -7.96
C ILE A 15 16.05 9.78 -6.80
N ALA A 16 16.98 9.81 -5.84
CA ALA A 16 16.93 8.92 -4.67
C ALA A 16 15.72 9.23 -3.77
N LYS A 17 15.41 10.50 -3.52
CA LYS A 17 14.18 10.90 -2.78
C LYS A 17 12.93 10.44 -3.51
N GLU A 18 12.88 10.63 -4.82
CA GLU A 18 11.73 10.23 -5.64
C GLU A 18 11.60 8.70 -5.72
N ALA A 19 12.72 7.97 -5.81
CA ALA A 19 12.72 6.51 -5.70
C ALA A 19 12.28 6.04 -4.31
N VAL A 20 12.71 6.69 -3.23
CA VAL A 20 12.21 6.40 -1.87
C VAL A 20 10.71 6.69 -1.78
N ARG A 21 10.22 7.78 -2.36
CA ARG A 21 8.80 8.11 -2.44
C ARG A 21 8.01 7.09 -3.26
N GLN A 22 8.57 6.62 -4.38
CA GLN A 22 7.98 5.58 -5.23
C GLN A 22 8.03 4.20 -4.57
N THR A 23 9.08 3.87 -3.80
CA THR A 23 9.15 2.62 -3.01
C THR A 23 8.23 2.66 -1.79
N ALA A 24 7.97 3.83 -1.21
CA ALA A 24 6.87 4.02 -0.27
C ALA A 24 5.50 3.76 -0.94
N TYR A 25 5.38 4.06 -2.24
CA TYR A 25 4.23 3.72 -3.09
C TYR A 25 4.24 2.29 -3.65
N ALA A 26 5.33 1.54 -3.53
CA ALA A 26 5.34 0.14 -3.93
C ALA A 26 4.33 -0.58 -3.03
N PRO A 27 3.31 -1.25 -3.59
CA PRO A 27 2.24 -1.79 -2.78
C PRO A 27 2.82 -2.79 -1.79
N ARG A 28 2.82 -2.41 -0.52
CA ARG A 28 3.23 -3.29 0.57
C ARG A 28 2.11 -4.31 0.76
N TRP A 29 2.45 -5.58 0.65
CA TRP A 29 1.51 -6.68 0.82
C TRP A 29 1.77 -7.33 2.16
N VAL A 30 0.74 -7.45 2.99
CA VAL A 30 0.82 -8.03 4.32
C VAL A 30 -0.10 -9.24 4.46
N SER A 31 0.18 -10.12 5.41
CA SER A 31 -0.69 -11.25 5.70
C SER A 31 -2.05 -10.80 6.25
N LEU A 32 -3.07 -11.68 6.18
CA LEU A 32 -4.38 -11.43 6.80
C LEU A 32 -4.29 -11.12 8.30
N LYS A 33 -3.35 -11.75 9.02
CA LYS A 33 -3.13 -11.51 10.45
C LYS A 33 -2.61 -10.10 10.73
N GLN A 34 -1.67 -9.62 9.91
CA GLN A 34 -1.15 -8.26 10.04
C GLN A 34 -2.21 -7.22 9.64
N ALA A 35 -2.93 -7.45 8.55
CA ALA A 35 -4.05 -6.58 8.14
C ALA A 35 -5.13 -6.47 9.23
N SER A 36 -5.45 -7.59 9.89
CA SER A 36 -6.36 -7.62 11.04
C SER A 36 -5.87 -6.72 12.18
N ALA A 37 -4.59 -6.81 12.54
CA ALA A 37 -4.00 -5.98 13.59
C ALA A 37 -4.01 -4.48 13.24
N MET A 38 -3.72 -4.12 11.98
CA MET A 38 -3.74 -2.72 11.51
C MET A 38 -5.14 -2.09 11.59
N LEU A 39 -6.19 -2.90 11.47
CA LEU A 39 -7.59 -2.46 11.52
C LEU A 39 -8.23 -2.64 12.90
N GLY A 40 -7.43 -2.81 13.97
CA GLY A 40 -7.94 -2.93 15.33
C GLY A 40 -8.56 -4.29 15.66
N GLY A 41 -8.09 -5.37 15.02
CA GLY A 41 -8.52 -6.74 15.32
C GLY A 41 -9.67 -7.28 14.47
N VAL A 42 -9.91 -6.72 13.29
CA VAL A 42 -10.97 -7.16 12.37
C VAL A 42 -10.76 -8.63 11.96
N ASP A 43 -11.83 -9.44 12.02
CA ASP A 43 -11.78 -10.85 11.64
C ASP A 43 -11.41 -11.08 10.16
N GLN A 44 -10.69 -12.18 9.89
CA GLN A 44 -10.23 -12.51 8.54
C GLN A 44 -11.36 -12.82 7.55
N LYS A 45 -12.52 -13.30 8.01
CA LYS A 45 -13.72 -13.46 7.16
C LYS A 45 -14.24 -12.09 6.70
N THR A 46 -14.21 -11.10 7.58
CA THR A 46 -14.59 -9.71 7.26
C THR A 46 -13.65 -9.11 6.23
N LEU A 47 -12.33 -9.27 6.39
CA LEU A 47 -11.35 -8.85 5.38
C LEU A 47 -11.62 -9.48 4.02
N ARG A 48 -11.89 -10.79 3.96
CA ARG A 48 -12.25 -11.48 2.72
C ARG A 48 -13.57 -10.97 2.12
N LYS A 49 -14.56 -10.61 2.94
CA LYS A 49 -15.81 -10.00 2.48
C LYS A 49 -15.57 -8.63 1.86
N TRP A 50 -14.72 -7.80 2.47
CA TRP A 50 -14.35 -6.51 1.90
C TRP A 50 -13.58 -6.64 0.59
N ALA A 51 -12.67 -7.60 0.50
CA ALA A 51 -11.96 -7.89 -0.73
C ALA A 51 -12.89 -8.35 -1.85
N ARG A 52 -13.83 -9.27 -1.55
CA ARG A 52 -14.89 -9.70 -2.50
C ARG A 52 -15.79 -8.55 -2.94
N ALA A 53 -16.03 -7.59 -2.06
CA ALA A 53 -16.79 -6.37 -2.36
C ALA A 53 -15.95 -5.28 -3.06
N GLY A 54 -14.68 -5.56 -3.42
CA GLY A 54 -13.79 -4.60 -4.08
C GLY A 54 -13.29 -3.45 -3.20
N ARG A 55 -13.53 -3.49 -1.88
CA ARG A 55 -13.18 -2.40 -0.95
C ARG A 55 -11.71 -2.38 -0.55
N ILE A 56 -11.06 -3.54 -0.60
CA ILE A 56 -9.62 -3.67 -0.33
C ILE A 56 -9.01 -4.63 -1.36
N LYS A 57 -7.76 -4.41 -1.75
CA LYS A 57 -7.07 -5.29 -2.71
C LYS A 57 -6.42 -6.47 -1.99
N MET A 58 -6.69 -7.68 -2.49
CA MET A 58 -6.03 -8.92 -2.08
C MET A 58 -5.33 -9.58 -3.26
N ARG A 59 -4.24 -10.29 -2.99
CA ARG A 59 -3.58 -11.16 -3.96
C ARG A 59 -3.16 -12.47 -3.32
N GLN A 60 -2.92 -13.45 -4.17
CA GLN A 60 -2.41 -14.76 -3.79
C GLN A 60 -1.18 -15.07 -4.66
N PRO A 61 0.04 -14.74 -4.20
CA PRO A 61 1.22 -14.79 -5.07
C PRO A 61 1.60 -16.19 -5.55
N SER A 62 1.28 -17.22 -4.76
CA SER A 62 1.67 -18.62 -5.03
C SER A 62 0.53 -19.47 -5.61
N GLY A 63 -0.42 -18.86 -6.31
CA GLY A 63 -1.58 -19.57 -6.89
C GLY A 63 -2.60 -20.04 -5.83
N TYR A 64 -3.51 -20.95 -6.19
CA TYR A 64 -4.70 -21.33 -5.39
C TYR A 64 -4.41 -21.78 -3.95
N HIS A 65 -3.21 -22.33 -3.69
CA HIS A 65 -2.77 -22.77 -2.35
C HIS A 65 -1.91 -21.73 -1.61
N GLY A 66 -1.63 -20.58 -2.23
CA GLY A 66 -0.80 -19.54 -1.64
C GLY A 66 -1.45 -18.83 -0.46
N LYS A 67 -0.64 -18.19 0.39
CA LYS A 67 -1.17 -17.33 1.46
C LYS A 67 -1.78 -16.07 0.85
N LEU A 68 -3.00 -15.74 1.26
CA LEU A 68 -3.64 -14.48 0.91
C LEU A 68 -2.90 -13.31 1.55
N MET A 69 -2.62 -12.30 0.73
CA MET A 69 -2.01 -11.06 1.16
C MET A 69 -2.94 -9.89 0.84
N VAL A 70 -2.89 -8.86 1.67
CA VAL A 70 -3.69 -7.63 1.55
C VAL A 70 -2.76 -6.47 1.25
N SER A 71 -3.18 -5.59 0.34
CA SER A 71 -2.48 -4.34 0.06
C SER A 71 -2.65 -3.37 1.23
N VAL A 72 -1.54 -2.92 1.80
CA VAL A 72 -1.52 -1.89 2.87
C VAL A 72 -2.14 -0.59 2.37
N ALA A 73 -1.75 -0.12 1.17
CA ALA A 73 -2.30 1.11 0.59
C ALA A 73 -3.83 1.07 0.46
N SER A 74 -4.40 -0.09 0.12
CA SER A 74 -5.86 -0.23 0.03
C SER A 74 -6.54 -0.30 1.41
N ILE A 75 -5.85 -0.78 2.44
CA ILE A 75 -6.35 -0.72 3.83
C ILE A 75 -6.37 0.74 4.30
N GLU A 76 -5.28 1.47 4.07
CA GLU A 76 -5.15 2.88 4.45
C GLU A 76 -6.19 3.75 3.74
N GLU A 77 -6.36 3.55 2.42
CA GLU A 77 -7.41 4.24 1.65
C GLU A 77 -8.82 3.88 2.16
N PHE A 78 -9.07 2.61 2.48
CA PHE A 78 -10.35 2.18 3.03
C PHE A 78 -10.63 2.80 4.41
N ASP A 79 -9.64 2.83 5.30
CA ASP A 79 -9.77 3.38 6.64
C ASP A 79 -9.96 4.91 6.63
N ALA A 80 -9.20 5.62 5.79
CA ALA A 80 -9.38 7.05 5.56
C ALA A 80 -10.80 7.38 5.05
N ASN A 81 -11.33 6.56 4.13
CA ASN A 81 -12.71 6.70 3.63
C ASN A 81 -13.79 6.29 4.64
N ALA A 82 -13.47 5.40 5.59
CA ALA A 82 -14.37 5.04 6.68
C ALA A 82 -14.43 6.14 7.75
N GLY A 83 -13.32 6.85 7.97
CA GLY A 83 -13.23 8.00 8.86
C GLY A 83 -14.03 9.21 8.37
N THR A 84 -14.04 9.48 7.06
CA THR A 84 -14.75 10.64 6.47
C THR A 84 -16.27 10.51 6.44
N ARG A 85 -16.85 9.32 6.64
CA ARG A 85 -18.30 9.10 6.73
C ARG A 85 -18.88 9.21 8.14
N ARG A 86 -18.06 9.56 9.14
CA ARG A 86 -18.48 9.73 10.55
C ARG A 86 -18.80 11.18 10.94
N HIS A 87 -18.89 12.10 9.97
CA HIS A 87 -19.26 13.50 10.19
C HIS A 87 -20.62 13.82 9.56
#